data_AF-A0A8H3D6P1-F1
#
_entry.id   AF-A0A8H3D6P1-F1
#
_cell.length_a   1.000
_cell.length_b   1.000
_cell.length_c   1.000
_cell.angle_alpha   90.00
_cell.angle_beta   90.00
_cell.angle_gamma   90.00
#
_symmetry.space_group_name_H-M   'P 1'
#
loop_
_entity.id
_entity.type
_entity.pdbx_description
1 polymer ?
#
loop_
_entity_poly.entity_id
_entity_poly.type
_entity_poly.pdbx_seq_one_letter_code
_entity_poly.pdbx_strand_id
1 'polypeptide(L)'
;MPRDRSRSRSHSPAPKISLKSLGISEISESDYFQKNSEFRLWLREKRGKYFDELSGEQARHYFRKFVKAWNRGKLSKDLYNADAAAESARPASSQTSYRWSFAGDGLKVKASELKAAREAVSQATYDLDAPPTASTAPKRTQGPSLPPGRTVGPSLPSASDLTLQREEAVESARGERRAASKRARERLEDEDGGAGPKAVGREGMMEKKRARRDEDRAMRDRKEDGGLEVSESTLMGAGGSDSFQAAIARRDAARARWAEKKGATGSGSGPSNERLDAMRAREAETMAMFQNMAKQRFG
;
A
#
# COMPACT_ATOMS: atom_id res chain seq x y z
N MET A 1 60.83 24.34 -23.87
CA MET A 1 60.31 24.33 -22.48
C MET A 1 59.38 23.14 -22.30
N PRO A 2 59.85 21.98 -21.79
CA PRO A 2 58.97 20.86 -21.50
C PRO A 2 58.28 21.06 -20.15
N ARG A 3 56.95 20.90 -20.12
CA ARG A 3 56.11 21.02 -18.92
C ARG A 3 56.25 19.75 -18.07
N ASP A 4 56.90 19.89 -16.91
CA ASP A 4 56.98 18.85 -15.89
C ASP A 4 55.59 18.58 -15.29
N ARG A 5 55.05 17.38 -15.52
CA ARG A 5 53.80 16.91 -14.93
C ARG A 5 54.13 16.20 -13.63
N SER A 6 54.20 16.99 -12.56
CA SER A 6 54.31 16.55 -11.17
C SER A 6 53.22 15.51 -10.86
N ARG A 7 53.65 14.25 -10.81
CA ARG A 7 52.82 13.09 -10.48
C ARG A 7 52.66 13.05 -8.96
N SER A 8 51.66 13.76 -8.43
CA SER A 8 51.33 13.76 -6.99
C SER A 8 51.09 12.33 -6.52
N ARG A 9 52.08 11.81 -5.79
CA ARG A 9 52.14 10.45 -5.27
C ARG A 9 52.02 10.54 -3.76
N SER A 10 50.79 10.66 -3.27
CA SER A 10 50.50 10.62 -1.83
C SER A 10 49.08 10.12 -1.59
N HIS A 11 48.90 8.82 -1.82
CA HIS A 11 47.84 8.07 -1.16
C HIS A 11 48.54 6.88 -0.50
N SER A 12 48.88 7.03 0.77
CA SER A 12 49.42 5.94 1.58
C SER A 12 48.49 4.72 1.44
N PRO A 13 49.00 3.53 1.11
CA PRO A 13 48.16 2.35 0.97
C PRO A 13 47.48 2.06 2.31
N ALA A 14 46.15 2.04 2.32
CA ALA A 14 45.39 1.59 3.47
C ALA A 14 45.93 0.22 3.97
N PRO A 15 45.94 -0.02 5.30
CA PRO A 15 46.48 -1.25 5.87
C PRO A 15 45.76 -2.45 5.25
N LYS A 16 46.53 -3.34 4.62
CA LYS A 16 45.99 -4.57 4.01
C LYS A 16 45.70 -5.55 5.13
N ILE A 17 44.46 -5.96 5.29
CA ILE A 17 44.10 -7.01 6.23
C ILE A 17 44.39 -8.35 5.53
N SER A 18 45.32 -9.13 6.06
CA SER A 18 45.69 -10.41 5.45
C SER A 18 44.53 -11.40 5.58
N LEU A 19 43.93 -11.82 4.46
CA LEU A 19 42.81 -12.78 4.48
C LEU A 19 43.14 -14.08 5.22
N LYS A 20 44.38 -14.55 5.09
CA LYS A 20 44.89 -15.73 5.79
C LYS A 20 44.87 -15.58 7.31
N SER A 21 45.05 -14.37 7.85
CA SER A 21 44.98 -14.15 9.30
C SER A 21 43.55 -14.14 9.83
N LEU A 22 42.55 -13.98 8.96
CA LEU A 22 41.13 -14.04 9.30
C LEU A 22 40.50 -15.41 9.03
N GLY A 23 41.23 -16.35 8.42
CA GLY A 23 40.70 -17.67 8.05
C GLY A 23 39.69 -17.64 6.90
N ILE A 24 39.72 -16.61 6.06
CA ILE A 24 38.71 -16.36 5.03
C ILE A 24 39.20 -16.87 3.67
N SER A 25 38.39 -17.70 3.02
CA SER A 25 38.66 -18.20 1.67
C SER A 25 38.60 -17.09 0.63
N GLU A 26 39.46 -17.20 -0.39
CA GLU A 26 39.38 -16.37 -1.59
C GLU A 26 38.05 -16.63 -2.30
N ILE A 27 37.45 -15.57 -2.83
CA ILE A 27 36.17 -15.66 -3.53
C ILE A 27 36.45 -15.73 -5.04
N SER A 28 35.60 -16.46 -5.75
CA SER A 28 35.62 -16.60 -7.21
C SER A 28 34.35 -16.02 -7.85
N GLU A 29 34.29 -15.93 -9.19
CA GLU A 29 33.10 -15.45 -9.91
C GLU A 29 31.86 -16.34 -9.70
N SER A 30 32.04 -17.63 -9.39
CA SER A 30 30.94 -18.58 -9.13
C SER A 30 30.24 -18.35 -7.79
N ASP A 31 30.89 -17.67 -6.85
CA ASP A 31 30.36 -17.44 -5.49
C ASP A 31 29.42 -16.23 -5.41
N TYR A 32 28.99 -15.72 -6.58
CA TYR A 32 28.11 -14.56 -6.72
C TYR A 32 26.88 -14.63 -5.82
N PHE A 33 26.23 -15.81 -5.76
CA PHE A 33 25.02 -16.00 -4.97
C PHE A 33 25.31 -16.23 -3.49
N GLN A 34 26.37 -16.96 -3.17
CA GLN A 34 26.75 -17.24 -1.78
C GLN A 34 27.21 -15.98 -1.05
N LYS A 35 27.86 -15.04 -1.77
CA LYS A 35 28.44 -13.80 -1.23
C LYS A 35 27.64 -12.55 -1.59
N ASN A 36 26.36 -12.74 -1.92
CA ASN A 36 25.48 -11.65 -2.34
C ASN A 36 25.21 -10.65 -1.19
N SER A 37 25.11 -11.12 0.05
CA SER A 37 24.96 -10.26 1.25
C SER A 37 26.13 -9.28 1.41
N GLU A 38 27.35 -9.80 1.34
CA GLU A 38 28.59 -9.06 1.49
C GLU A 38 28.81 -8.14 0.28
N PHE A 39 28.45 -8.62 -0.91
CA PHE A 39 28.49 -7.83 -2.13
C PHE A 39 27.54 -6.63 -2.08
N ARG A 40 26.32 -6.80 -1.57
CA ARG A 40 25.34 -5.71 -1.38
C ARG A 40 25.85 -4.68 -0.37
N LEU A 41 26.43 -5.12 0.74
CA LEU A 41 27.03 -4.21 1.72
C LEU A 41 28.21 -3.43 1.11
N TRP A 42 29.07 -4.11 0.35
CA TRP A 42 30.18 -3.46 -0.35
C TRP A 42 29.73 -2.44 -1.39
N LEU A 43 28.66 -2.73 -2.15
CA LEU A 43 28.08 -1.78 -3.10
C LEU A 43 27.60 -0.50 -2.40
N ARG A 44 26.99 -0.63 -1.22
CA ARG A 44 26.53 0.51 -0.44
C ARG A 44 27.71 1.30 0.15
N GLU A 45 28.67 0.64 0.79
CA GLU A 45 29.78 1.30 1.48
C GLU A 45 30.80 1.93 0.52
N LYS A 46 31.20 1.22 -0.56
CA LYS A 46 32.25 1.70 -1.48
C LYS A 46 31.73 2.44 -2.69
N ARG A 47 30.50 2.17 -3.14
CA ARG A 47 29.93 2.74 -4.37
C ARG A 47 28.69 3.59 -4.13
N GLY A 48 28.04 3.50 -2.97
CA GLY A 48 26.79 4.21 -2.70
C GLY A 48 25.64 3.81 -3.62
N LYS A 49 25.67 2.57 -4.13
CA LYS A 49 24.64 2.05 -5.05
C LYS A 49 23.86 0.91 -4.42
N TYR A 50 22.60 0.80 -4.80
CA TYR A 50 21.76 -0.34 -4.42
C TYR A 50 21.79 -1.43 -5.48
N PHE A 51 21.51 -2.66 -5.06
CA PHE A 51 21.47 -3.80 -5.96
C PHE A 51 20.39 -3.65 -7.04
N ASP A 52 19.23 -3.08 -6.69
CA ASP A 52 18.09 -2.95 -7.60
C ASP A 52 18.30 -1.91 -8.71
N GLU A 53 19.27 -1.01 -8.54
CA GLU A 53 19.65 -0.01 -9.54
C GLU A 53 20.59 -0.58 -10.60
N LEU A 54 21.10 -1.79 -10.38
CA LEU A 54 22.12 -2.42 -11.22
C LEU A 54 21.46 -3.44 -12.15
N SER A 55 21.74 -3.34 -13.44
CA SER A 55 21.42 -4.42 -14.37
C SER A 55 22.25 -5.67 -14.03
N GLY A 56 21.76 -6.86 -14.40
CA GLY A 56 22.46 -8.11 -14.10
C GLY A 56 23.90 -8.16 -14.65
N GLU A 57 24.16 -7.55 -15.80
CA GLU A 57 25.50 -7.44 -16.38
C GLU A 57 26.40 -6.49 -15.58
N GLN A 58 25.86 -5.34 -15.16
CA GLN A 58 26.57 -4.39 -14.31
C GLN A 58 26.87 -4.99 -12.94
N ALA A 59 25.92 -5.71 -12.33
CA ALA A 59 26.10 -6.38 -11.06
C ALA A 59 27.27 -7.39 -11.12
N ARG A 60 27.35 -8.21 -12.18
CA ARG A 60 28.50 -9.12 -12.41
C ARG A 60 29.80 -8.36 -12.64
N HIS A 61 29.79 -7.25 -13.39
CA HIS A 61 30.97 -6.40 -13.55
C HIS A 61 31.48 -5.85 -12.21
N TYR A 62 30.58 -5.39 -11.35
CA TYR A 62 30.93 -4.93 -10.01
C TYR A 62 31.38 -6.08 -9.11
N PHE A 63 30.81 -7.27 -9.26
CA PHE A 63 31.24 -8.45 -8.53
C PHE A 63 32.69 -8.83 -8.84
N ARG A 64 33.12 -8.74 -10.11
CA ARG A 64 34.55 -8.93 -10.47
C ARG A 64 35.47 -7.94 -9.77
N LYS A 65 35.02 -6.70 -9.59
CA LYS A 65 35.76 -5.67 -8.83
C LYS A 65 35.75 -5.96 -7.33
N PHE A 66 34.64 -6.47 -6.81
CA PHE A 66 34.50 -6.93 -5.43
C PHE A 66 35.46 -8.09 -5.15
N VAL A 67 35.48 -9.14 -5.97
CA VAL A 67 36.41 -10.28 -5.85
C VAL A 67 37.86 -9.81 -5.78
N LYS A 68 38.27 -8.91 -6.69
CA LYS A 68 39.63 -8.33 -6.67
C LYS A 68 39.92 -7.55 -5.40
N ALA A 69 38.93 -6.85 -4.85
CA ALA A 69 39.09 -6.06 -3.63
C ALA A 69 39.09 -6.97 -2.38
N TRP A 70 38.25 -7.99 -2.36
CA TRP A 70 38.13 -9.03 -1.34
C TRP A 70 39.45 -9.78 -1.22
N ASN A 71 39.93 -10.37 -2.32
CA ASN A 71 41.18 -11.15 -2.39
C ASN A 71 42.42 -10.29 -2.04
N ARG A 72 42.34 -8.97 -2.15
CA ARG A 72 43.41 -8.03 -1.76
C ARG A 72 43.35 -7.60 -0.28
N GLY A 73 42.33 -7.99 0.48
CA GLY A 73 42.23 -7.63 1.89
C GLY A 73 41.98 -6.14 2.14
N LYS A 74 41.40 -5.42 1.17
CA LYS A 74 41.21 -3.95 1.21
C LYS A 74 39.83 -3.52 1.70
N LEU A 75 38.98 -4.48 2.07
CA LEU A 75 37.64 -4.20 2.57
C LEU A 75 37.69 -3.97 4.09
N SER A 76 36.68 -3.27 4.62
CA SER A 76 36.51 -3.09 6.06
C SER A 76 36.39 -4.47 6.73
N LYS A 77 36.89 -4.58 7.96
CA LYS A 77 36.80 -5.82 8.75
C LYS A 77 35.34 -6.27 8.91
N ASP A 78 34.42 -5.31 8.93
CA ASP A 78 32.98 -5.54 9.04
C ASP A 78 32.42 -6.26 7.81
N LEU A 79 32.96 -6.05 6.61
CA LEU A 79 32.55 -6.79 5.40
C LEU A 79 32.98 -8.27 5.43
N TYR A 80 34.06 -8.56 6.15
CA TYR A 80 34.61 -9.91 6.31
C TYR A 80 33.93 -10.69 7.45
N ASN A 81 33.43 -9.96 8.44
CA ASN A 81 32.72 -10.48 9.60
C ASN A 81 31.19 -10.30 9.50
N ALA A 82 30.68 -9.74 8.40
CA ALA A 82 29.26 -9.52 8.21
C ALA A 82 28.59 -10.87 8.03
N ASP A 83 28.10 -11.43 9.14
CA ASP A 83 27.18 -12.54 9.14
C ASP A 83 26.09 -12.26 8.09
N ALA A 84 25.96 -13.12 7.09
CA ALA A 84 24.88 -13.04 6.10
C ALA A 84 23.50 -12.92 6.77
N ALA A 85 23.38 -13.42 8.01
CA ALA A 85 22.24 -13.26 8.91
C ALA A 85 21.95 -11.80 9.30
N ALA A 86 22.96 -10.98 9.57
CA ALA A 86 22.76 -9.59 10.00
C ALA A 86 22.26 -8.69 8.85
N GLU A 87 22.73 -8.89 7.61
CA GLU A 87 22.26 -8.12 6.45
C GLU A 87 20.90 -8.64 5.95
N SER A 88 20.61 -9.93 6.07
CA SER A 88 19.27 -10.49 5.80
C SER A 88 18.25 -10.12 6.87
N ALA A 89 18.67 -9.92 8.12
CA ALA A 89 17.83 -9.41 9.21
C ALA A 89 17.53 -7.92 9.11
N ARG A 90 18.19 -7.17 8.20
CA ARG A 90 17.82 -5.77 7.94
C ARG A 90 16.44 -5.71 7.28
N PRO A 91 15.62 -4.71 7.64
CA PRO A 91 14.29 -4.58 7.08
C PRO A 91 14.39 -4.48 5.55
N ALA A 92 13.53 -5.21 4.85
CA ALA A 92 13.52 -5.26 3.38
C ALA A 92 13.44 -3.86 2.75
N SER A 93 12.80 -2.90 3.44
CA SER A 93 12.73 -1.48 3.04
C SER A 93 14.08 -0.75 3.01
N SER A 94 15.12 -1.28 3.66
CA SER A 94 16.48 -0.73 3.65
C SER A 94 17.39 -1.40 2.62
N GLN A 95 16.97 -2.53 2.05
CA GLN A 95 17.72 -3.22 1.00
C GLN A 95 17.51 -2.57 -0.36
N THR A 96 16.37 -1.91 -0.57
CA THR A 96 15.99 -1.29 -1.85
C THR A 96 16.05 0.23 -1.75
N SER A 97 16.44 0.93 -2.83
CA SER A 97 16.34 2.40 -2.88
C SER A 97 14.89 2.88 -2.94
N TYR A 98 13.98 2.02 -3.42
CA TYR A 98 12.56 2.33 -3.47
C TYR A 98 11.96 2.42 -2.06
N ARG A 99 11.48 3.62 -1.72
CA ARG A 99 10.73 3.86 -0.49
C ARG A 99 9.27 3.60 -0.75
N TRP A 100 8.74 2.52 -0.18
CA TRP A 100 7.31 2.27 -0.23
C TRP A 100 6.64 3.30 0.68
N SER A 101 5.54 3.90 0.22
CA SER A 101 4.84 4.97 0.94
C SER A 101 4.32 4.55 2.33
N PHE A 102 4.20 3.25 2.61
CA PHE A 102 3.87 2.73 3.93
C PHE A 102 5.08 2.56 4.88
N ALA A 103 6.30 2.54 4.34
CA ALA A 103 7.55 2.29 5.07
C ALA A 103 8.37 3.57 5.29
N GLY A 104 7.79 4.74 5.00
CA GLY A 104 8.36 6.04 5.34
C GLY A 104 7.92 6.49 6.73
N ASP A 105 8.69 7.39 7.34
CA ASP A 105 8.44 8.00 8.67
C ASP A 105 7.12 8.80 8.78
N GLY A 106 6.30 8.80 7.73
CA GLY A 106 4.99 9.45 7.68
C GLY A 106 3.82 8.57 8.11
N LEU A 107 4.02 7.29 8.40
CA LEU A 107 2.96 6.44 8.94
C LEU A 107 2.76 6.75 10.43
N LYS A 108 1.58 7.24 10.81
CA LYS A 108 1.19 7.50 12.20
C LYS A 108 1.10 6.24 13.07
N VAL A 109 1.22 5.07 12.46
CA VAL A 109 1.17 3.75 13.13
C VAL A 109 2.59 3.35 13.46
N LYS A 110 2.88 3.18 14.76
CA LYS A 110 4.22 2.82 15.22
C LYS A 110 4.59 1.42 14.74
N ALA A 111 5.85 1.19 14.40
CA ALA A 111 6.34 -0.14 13.97
C ALA A 111 6.01 -1.25 14.99
N SER A 112 5.92 -0.91 16.27
CA SER A 112 5.49 -1.79 17.36
C SER A 112 4.02 -2.21 17.26
N GLU A 113 3.12 -1.31 16.83
CA GLU A 113 1.70 -1.59 16.67
C GLU A 113 1.47 -2.53 15.48
N LEU A 114 2.21 -2.33 14.38
CA LEU A 114 2.17 -3.26 13.24
C LEU A 114 2.72 -4.64 13.61
N LYS A 115 3.78 -4.70 14.43
CA LYS A 115 4.33 -5.96 14.93
C LYS A 115 3.34 -6.67 15.85
N ALA A 116 2.72 -5.95 16.79
CA ALA A 116 1.69 -6.50 17.67
C ALA A 116 0.46 -6.99 16.91
N ALA A 117 0.00 -6.25 15.90
CA ALA A 117 -1.10 -6.69 15.04
C ALA A 117 -0.72 -7.96 14.26
N ARG A 118 0.51 -8.05 13.74
CA ARG A 118 1.00 -9.26 13.08
C ARG A 118 1.10 -10.45 14.03
N GLU A 119 1.61 -10.22 15.25
CA GLU A 119 1.69 -11.24 16.29
C GLU A 119 0.30 -11.73 16.70
N ALA A 120 -0.66 -10.83 16.93
CA ALA A 120 -2.04 -11.18 17.25
C ALA A 120 -2.72 -11.99 16.13
N VAL A 121 -2.47 -11.64 14.86
CA VAL A 121 -2.98 -12.43 13.71
C VAL A 121 -2.30 -13.79 13.66
N SER A 122 -0.99 -13.86 13.89
CA SER A 122 -0.28 -15.15 13.93
C SER A 122 -0.76 -16.02 15.09
N GLN A 123 -1.00 -15.45 16.27
CA GLN A 123 -1.57 -16.16 17.41
C GLN A 123 -3.00 -16.64 17.08
N ALA A 124 -3.84 -15.78 16.50
CA ALA A 124 -5.19 -16.17 16.10
C ALA A 124 -5.24 -17.24 14.99
N THR A 125 -4.17 -17.37 14.20
CA THR A 125 -4.09 -18.35 13.10
C THR A 125 -3.38 -19.65 13.52
N TYR A 126 -2.42 -19.58 14.44
CA TYR A 126 -1.55 -20.69 14.81
C TYR A 126 -1.74 -21.20 16.25
N ASP A 127 -2.34 -20.45 17.17
CA ASP A 127 -2.63 -20.90 18.56
C ASP A 127 -3.97 -21.63 18.67
N LEU A 128 -4.14 -22.72 17.90
CA LEU A 128 -5.16 -23.75 18.18
C LEU A 128 -4.55 -25.03 18.81
N ASP A 129 -3.23 -25.08 18.98
CA ASP A 129 -2.50 -26.23 19.55
C ASP A 129 -1.87 -25.95 20.92
N ALA A 130 -2.21 -24.82 21.58
CA ALA A 130 -1.82 -24.59 22.95
C ALA A 130 -2.65 -25.50 23.89
N PRO A 131 -2.02 -26.35 24.73
CA PRO A 131 -2.76 -27.15 25.71
C PRO A 131 -3.56 -26.19 26.62
N PRO A 132 -4.79 -26.55 27.03
CA PRO A 132 -5.65 -25.65 27.78
C PRO A 132 -4.95 -25.27 29.08
N THR A 133 -4.42 -24.05 29.14
CA THR A 133 -3.93 -23.48 30.38
C THR A 133 -5.15 -23.22 31.25
N ALA A 134 -5.21 -23.97 32.33
CA ALA A 134 -6.29 -23.97 33.28
C ALA A 134 -6.44 -22.58 33.91
N SER A 135 -7.55 -21.89 33.61
CA SER A 135 -8.34 -21.17 34.61
C SER A 135 -9.56 -20.53 33.95
N THR A 136 -10.74 -20.86 34.52
CA THR A 136 -12.05 -20.24 34.29
C THR A 136 -12.99 -20.94 33.28
N ALA A 137 -13.48 -22.12 33.66
CA ALA A 137 -14.83 -22.58 33.31
C ALA A 137 -15.35 -23.55 34.41
N PRO A 138 -16.66 -23.54 34.73
CA PRO A 138 -17.18 -24.08 35.99
C PRO A 138 -17.25 -25.62 36.02
N LYS A 139 -17.00 -26.18 37.22
CA LYS A 139 -17.09 -27.62 37.55
C LYS A 139 -18.41 -28.22 37.08
N ARG A 140 -18.33 -29.19 36.16
CA ARG A 140 -19.38 -30.20 35.95
C ARG A 140 -18.94 -31.51 36.59
N THR A 141 -19.93 -32.18 37.15
CA THR A 141 -19.88 -33.26 38.13
C THR A 141 -19.29 -34.57 37.61
N GLN A 142 -18.75 -35.35 38.55
CA GLN A 142 -17.98 -36.59 38.41
C GLN A 142 -18.68 -37.72 37.66
N GLY A 143 -17.90 -38.46 36.86
CA GLY A 143 -18.15 -39.82 36.38
C GLY A 143 -16.81 -40.42 35.89
N PRO A 144 -16.55 -41.74 36.05
CA PRO A 144 -15.26 -42.34 35.74
C PRO A 144 -14.97 -42.30 34.23
N SER A 145 -13.77 -41.91 33.85
CA SER A 145 -13.31 -41.82 32.46
C SER A 145 -13.25 -43.21 31.83
N LEU A 146 -14.07 -43.48 30.81
CA LEU A 146 -13.88 -44.61 29.91
C LEU A 146 -12.65 -44.35 29.00
N PRO A 147 -11.89 -45.39 28.63
CA PRO A 147 -10.76 -45.27 27.70
C PRO A 147 -11.24 -44.80 26.31
N PRO A 148 -10.38 -44.12 25.51
CA PRO A 148 -10.77 -43.54 24.24
C PRO A 148 -11.09 -44.63 23.22
N GLY A 149 -12.38 -44.95 23.09
CA GLY A 149 -12.90 -45.77 22.01
C GLY A 149 -12.77 -45.01 20.69
N ARG A 150 -12.10 -45.61 19.72
CA ARG A 150 -11.98 -45.15 18.33
C ARG A 150 -13.39 -45.01 17.74
N THR A 151 -13.90 -43.78 17.66
CA THR A 151 -15.20 -43.47 17.05
C THR A 151 -15.12 -43.73 15.55
N VAL A 152 -15.64 -44.88 15.11
CA VAL A 152 -15.86 -45.18 13.69
C VAL A 152 -17.23 -44.61 13.32
N GLY A 153 -17.24 -43.36 12.90
CA GLY A 153 -18.38 -42.63 12.35
C GLY A 153 -17.88 -41.44 11.53
N PRO A 154 -18.71 -40.83 10.66
CA PRO A 154 -18.32 -39.65 9.90
C PRO A 154 -17.78 -38.58 10.86
N SER A 155 -16.49 -38.26 10.75
CA SER A 155 -15.87 -37.27 11.61
C SER A 155 -16.47 -35.90 11.30
N LEU A 156 -16.79 -35.14 12.34
CA LEU A 156 -17.10 -33.72 12.18
C LEU A 156 -15.93 -33.04 11.45
N PRO A 157 -16.20 -32.17 10.46
CA PRO A 157 -15.15 -31.46 9.73
C PRO A 157 -14.23 -30.74 10.73
N SER A 158 -12.92 -30.81 10.47
CA SER A 158 -11.93 -30.14 11.29
C SER A 158 -12.19 -28.63 11.31
N ALA A 159 -11.71 -27.92 12.34
CA ALA A 159 -11.78 -26.45 12.36
C ALA A 159 -11.12 -25.84 11.10
N SER A 160 -10.07 -26.48 10.61
CA SER A 160 -9.42 -26.14 9.33
C SER A 160 -10.34 -26.35 8.12
N ASP A 161 -11.10 -27.45 8.08
CA ASP A 161 -12.08 -27.72 7.03
C ASP A 161 -13.24 -26.72 7.07
N LEU A 162 -13.68 -26.31 8.27
CA LEU A 162 -14.72 -25.29 8.42
C LEU A 162 -14.25 -23.91 7.94
N THR A 163 -12.99 -23.55 8.21
CA THR A 163 -12.42 -22.31 7.67
C THR A 163 -12.28 -22.36 6.15
N LEU A 164 -11.82 -23.49 5.61
CA LEU A 164 -11.68 -23.69 4.18
C LEU A 164 -13.04 -23.59 3.47
N GLN A 165 -14.06 -24.27 3.99
CA GLN A 165 -15.43 -24.19 3.46
C GLN A 165 -16.00 -22.77 3.49
N ARG A 166 -15.69 -22.00 4.54
CA ARG A 166 -16.13 -20.60 4.64
C ARG A 166 -15.42 -19.72 3.61
N GLU A 167 -14.12 -19.92 3.42
CA GLU A 167 -13.34 -19.18 2.43
C GLU A 167 -13.76 -19.53 1.00
N GLU A 168 -13.97 -20.80 0.70
CA GLU A 168 -14.49 -21.30 -0.58
C GLU A 168 -15.90 -20.74 -0.87
N ALA A 169 -16.78 -20.66 0.14
CA ALA A 169 -18.10 -20.06 -0.02
C ALA A 169 -18.02 -18.55 -0.33
N VAL A 170 -17.10 -17.83 0.31
CA VAL A 170 -16.88 -16.40 0.06
C VAL A 170 -16.25 -16.17 -1.32
N GLU A 171 -15.28 -17.00 -1.71
CA GLU A 171 -14.64 -16.93 -3.02
C GLU A 171 -15.62 -17.27 -4.13
N SER A 172 -16.42 -18.33 -3.96
CA SER A 172 -17.50 -18.69 -4.88
C SER A 172 -18.51 -17.56 -5.01
N ALA A 173 -19.01 -16.99 -3.91
CA ALA A 173 -19.94 -15.86 -3.97
C ALA A 173 -19.35 -14.62 -4.66
N ARG A 174 -18.04 -14.37 -4.51
CA ARG A 174 -17.34 -13.30 -5.25
C ARG A 174 -17.20 -13.63 -6.73
N GLY A 175 -16.88 -14.87 -7.05
CA GLY A 175 -16.81 -15.39 -8.43
C GLY A 175 -18.16 -15.29 -9.13
N GLU A 176 -19.23 -15.73 -8.48
CA GLU A 176 -20.62 -15.65 -8.96
C GLU A 176 -21.06 -14.20 -9.15
N ARG A 177 -20.75 -13.28 -8.22
CA ARG A 177 -21.03 -11.85 -8.40
C ARG A 177 -20.30 -11.26 -9.59
N ARG A 178 -19.04 -11.63 -9.81
CA ARG A 178 -18.26 -11.20 -10.97
C ARG A 178 -18.83 -11.78 -12.27
N ALA A 179 -19.19 -13.06 -12.28
CA ALA A 179 -19.81 -13.72 -13.42
C ALA A 179 -21.18 -13.13 -13.74
N ALA A 180 -22.00 -12.86 -12.72
CA ALA A 180 -23.29 -12.20 -12.86
C ALA A 180 -23.14 -10.78 -13.39
N SER A 181 -22.16 -10.02 -12.89
CA SER A 181 -21.86 -8.67 -13.40
C SER A 181 -21.40 -8.70 -14.86
N LYS A 182 -20.58 -9.70 -15.24
CA LYS A 182 -20.14 -9.90 -16.63
C LYS A 182 -21.33 -10.24 -17.54
N ARG A 183 -22.19 -11.17 -17.13
CA ARG A 183 -23.41 -11.54 -17.87
C ARG A 183 -24.40 -10.39 -17.99
N ALA A 184 -24.55 -9.59 -16.93
CA ALA A 184 -25.41 -8.40 -16.96
C ALA A 184 -24.85 -7.33 -17.91
N ARG A 185 -23.52 -7.15 -17.92
CA ARG A 185 -22.86 -6.25 -18.86
C ARG A 185 -22.97 -6.72 -20.31
N GLU A 186 -22.78 -8.01 -20.55
CA GLU A 186 -22.91 -8.62 -21.88
C GLU A 186 -24.35 -8.48 -22.41
N ARG A 187 -25.36 -8.77 -21.58
CA ARG A 187 -26.77 -8.53 -21.92
C ARG A 187 -27.05 -7.06 -22.29
N LEU A 188 -26.49 -6.12 -21.53
CA LEU A 188 -26.64 -4.69 -21.82
C LEU A 188 -25.94 -4.32 -23.15
N GLU A 189 -24.75 -4.88 -23.42
CA GLU A 189 -24.00 -4.66 -24.66
C GLU A 189 -24.73 -5.28 -25.88
N ASP A 190 -25.43 -6.40 -25.71
CA ASP A 190 -26.27 -7.05 -26.74
C ASP A 190 -27.59 -6.30 -26.98
N GLU A 191 -28.26 -5.83 -25.91
CA GLU A 191 -29.50 -5.03 -25.98
C GLU A 191 -29.27 -3.64 -26.59
N ASP A 192 -28.11 -3.02 -26.33
CA ASP A 192 -27.67 -1.77 -26.98
C ASP A 192 -27.23 -1.97 -28.46
N GLY A 193 -27.42 -3.17 -29.01
CA GLY A 193 -27.38 -3.41 -30.45
C GLY A 193 -25.97 -3.36 -31.05
N GLY A 194 -25.01 -4.08 -30.47
CA GLY A 194 -23.78 -4.49 -31.18
C GLY A 194 -22.99 -3.34 -31.82
N ALA A 195 -23.02 -2.14 -31.24
CA ALA A 195 -22.28 -1.01 -31.75
C ALA A 195 -20.78 -1.31 -31.60
N GLY A 196 -20.08 -1.31 -32.74
CA GLY A 196 -18.63 -1.46 -32.84
C GLY A 196 -17.85 -0.49 -31.94
N PRO A 197 -16.50 -0.58 -31.93
CA PRO A 197 -15.65 0.07 -30.94
C PRO A 197 -16.10 1.52 -30.70
N LYS A 198 -16.62 1.78 -29.50
CA LYS A 198 -17.09 3.09 -29.06
C LYS A 198 -16.09 4.13 -29.55
N ALA A 199 -16.53 5.15 -30.29
CA ALA A 199 -15.64 6.18 -30.80
C ALA A 199 -14.97 6.90 -29.61
N VAL A 200 -13.79 6.43 -29.20
CA VAL A 200 -13.01 6.96 -28.07
C VAL A 200 -12.31 8.26 -28.50
N GLY A 201 -13.07 9.20 -29.02
CA GLY A 201 -12.63 10.53 -29.46
C GLY A 201 -13.27 11.66 -28.66
N ARG A 202 -12.91 12.91 -28.99
CA ARG A 202 -13.50 14.14 -28.42
C ARG A 202 -15.02 14.19 -28.60
N GLU A 203 -15.53 13.61 -29.68
CA GLU A 203 -16.96 13.51 -29.96
C GLU A 203 -17.66 12.52 -29.02
N GLY A 204 -17.08 11.34 -28.77
CA GLY A 204 -17.62 10.39 -27.79
C GLY A 204 -17.60 10.92 -26.34
N MET A 205 -16.62 11.75 -25.98
CA MET A 205 -16.63 12.46 -24.68
C MET A 205 -17.72 13.53 -24.60
N MET A 206 -17.98 14.25 -25.69
CA MET A 206 -19.04 15.26 -25.74
C MET A 206 -20.43 14.63 -25.77
N GLU A 207 -20.59 13.51 -26.46
CA GLU A 207 -21.80 12.70 -26.47
C GLU A 207 -22.08 12.11 -25.09
N LYS A 208 -21.07 11.52 -24.43
CA LYS A 208 -21.21 11.05 -23.04
C LYS A 208 -21.58 12.19 -22.07
N LYS A 209 -21.07 13.41 -22.30
CA LYS A 209 -21.42 14.59 -21.50
C LYS A 209 -22.83 15.09 -21.79
N ARG A 210 -23.32 14.97 -23.02
CA ARG A 210 -24.71 15.28 -23.40
C ARG A 210 -25.67 14.24 -22.82
N ALA A 211 -25.41 12.95 -23.04
CA ALA A 211 -26.19 11.85 -22.46
C ALA A 211 -26.31 11.97 -20.94
N ARG A 212 -25.20 12.24 -20.23
CA ARG A 212 -25.25 12.48 -18.77
C ARG A 212 -26.09 13.70 -18.40
N ARG A 213 -26.02 14.77 -19.18
CA ARG A 213 -26.83 15.98 -18.94
C ARG A 213 -28.31 15.71 -19.22
N ASP A 214 -28.61 14.92 -20.22
CA ASP A 214 -29.97 14.55 -20.60
C ASP A 214 -30.56 13.55 -19.59
N GLU A 215 -29.75 12.63 -19.04
CA GLU A 215 -30.11 11.78 -17.90
C GLU A 215 -30.35 12.60 -16.62
N ASP A 216 -29.47 13.55 -16.30
CA ASP A 216 -29.62 14.44 -15.14
C ASP A 216 -30.89 15.32 -15.30
N ARG A 217 -31.17 15.79 -16.52
CA ARG A 217 -32.40 16.51 -16.87
C ARG A 217 -33.62 15.60 -16.77
N ALA A 218 -33.58 14.40 -17.34
CA ALA A 218 -34.68 13.44 -17.28
C ALA A 218 -34.94 12.91 -15.86
N MET A 219 -33.92 12.83 -14.99
CA MET A 219 -34.10 12.52 -13.57
C MET A 219 -34.75 13.69 -12.83
N ARG A 220 -34.37 14.93 -13.17
CA ARG A 220 -34.99 16.15 -12.62
C ARG A 220 -36.44 16.28 -13.06
N ASP A 221 -36.73 16.08 -14.33
CA ASP A 221 -38.07 16.21 -14.90
C ASP A 221 -38.97 15.06 -14.39
N ARG A 222 -38.46 13.82 -14.28
CA ARG A 222 -39.19 12.72 -13.61
C ARG A 222 -39.50 13.02 -12.14
N LYS A 223 -38.63 13.77 -11.46
CA LYS A 223 -38.88 14.22 -10.08
C LYS A 223 -39.95 15.32 -10.02
N GLU A 224 -40.14 16.08 -11.09
CA GLU A 224 -41.12 17.17 -11.21
C GLU A 224 -42.52 16.68 -11.67
N ASP A 225 -42.60 15.70 -12.57
CA ASP A 225 -43.86 15.21 -13.17
C ASP A 225 -44.55 14.07 -12.40
N GLY A 226 -43.86 13.42 -11.48
CA GLY A 226 -44.40 12.30 -10.72
C GLY A 226 -43.51 12.00 -9.54
N GLY A 227 -43.75 12.72 -8.44
CA GLY A 227 -42.94 12.71 -7.23
C GLY A 227 -42.48 11.30 -6.87
N LEU A 228 -41.16 11.17 -6.69
CA LEU A 228 -40.49 9.99 -6.15
C LEU A 228 -41.42 9.30 -5.15
N GLU A 229 -42.00 8.14 -5.52
CA GLU A 229 -42.84 7.30 -4.66
C GLU A 229 -41.96 6.68 -3.57
N VAL A 230 -41.38 7.55 -2.74
CA VAL A 230 -40.85 7.17 -1.44
C VAL A 230 -42.06 6.75 -0.66
N SER A 231 -42.15 5.46 -0.35
CA SER A 231 -43.23 4.92 0.47
C SER A 231 -43.48 5.86 1.65
N GLU A 232 -44.75 6.12 1.98
CA GLU A 232 -45.11 7.01 3.10
C GLU A 232 -44.45 6.55 4.41
N SER A 233 -44.12 5.25 4.54
CA SER A 233 -43.31 4.68 5.62
C SER A 233 -41.84 5.14 5.67
N THR A 234 -41.23 5.43 4.53
CA THR A 234 -39.86 5.97 4.42
C THR A 234 -39.88 7.50 4.53
N LEU A 235 -40.94 8.15 4.06
CA LEU A 235 -41.11 9.60 4.13
C LEU A 235 -41.51 10.08 5.54
N MET A 236 -42.45 9.38 6.21
CA MET A 236 -42.96 9.72 7.54
C MET A 236 -42.28 8.96 8.68
N GLY A 237 -41.29 8.11 8.37
CA GLY A 237 -40.57 7.33 9.38
C GLY A 237 -41.50 6.38 10.10
N ALA A 238 -41.63 5.15 9.58
CA ALA A 238 -42.44 4.09 10.17
C ALA A 238 -42.30 4.06 11.71
N GLY A 239 -43.46 4.16 12.35
CA GLY A 239 -43.65 4.52 13.74
C GLY A 239 -42.90 3.67 14.75
N GLY A 240 -42.37 4.38 15.76
CA GLY A 240 -41.68 3.87 16.93
C GLY A 240 -40.72 4.95 17.41
N SER A 241 -40.80 5.34 18.69
CA SER A 241 -39.98 6.41 19.32
C SER A 241 -38.47 6.30 19.05
N ASP A 242 -37.99 5.11 18.69
CA ASP A 242 -36.58 4.79 18.48
C ASP A 242 -36.09 5.07 17.05
N SER A 243 -36.98 5.13 16.06
CA SER A 243 -36.58 5.34 14.65
C SER A 243 -36.08 6.76 14.39
N PHE A 244 -36.64 7.75 15.10
CA PHE A 244 -36.22 9.15 15.01
C PHE A 244 -34.86 9.40 15.66
N GLN A 245 -34.62 8.84 16.85
CA GLN A 245 -33.32 8.92 17.51
C GLN A 245 -32.24 8.19 16.68
N ALA A 246 -32.56 7.02 16.12
CA ALA A 246 -31.66 6.31 15.22
C ALA A 246 -31.39 7.09 13.93
N ALA A 247 -32.38 7.82 13.39
CA ALA A 247 -32.21 8.69 12.23
C ALA A 247 -31.32 9.90 12.54
N ILE A 248 -31.48 10.52 13.72
CA ILE A 248 -30.60 11.60 14.19
C ILE A 248 -29.17 11.08 14.37
N ALA A 249 -28.99 9.92 15.02
CA ALA A 249 -27.68 9.31 15.20
C ALA A 249 -27.00 8.98 13.85
N ARG A 250 -27.75 8.48 12.85
CA ARG A 250 -27.25 8.26 11.49
C ARG A 250 -26.86 9.56 10.80
N ARG A 251 -27.68 10.60 10.94
CA ARG A 251 -27.41 11.93 10.38
C ARG A 251 -26.17 12.56 11.01
N ASP A 252 -26.04 12.45 12.32
CA ASP A 252 -24.95 13.05 13.07
C ASP A 252 -23.65 12.26 12.88
N ALA A 253 -23.72 10.92 12.76
CA ALA A 253 -22.58 10.10 12.33
C ALA A 253 -22.16 10.40 10.87
N ALA A 254 -23.11 10.63 9.96
CA ALA A 254 -22.79 11.04 8.60
C ALA A 254 -22.17 12.45 8.55
N ARG A 255 -22.68 13.39 9.36
CA ARG A 255 -22.09 14.73 9.52
C ARG A 255 -20.72 14.68 10.15
N ALA A 256 -20.48 13.82 11.15
CA ALA A 256 -19.18 13.61 11.76
C ALA A 256 -18.18 13.04 10.76
N ARG A 257 -18.56 12.04 9.96
CA ARG A 257 -17.72 11.49 8.87
C ARG A 257 -17.41 12.54 7.80
N TRP A 258 -18.38 13.39 7.46
CA TRP A 258 -18.17 14.47 6.50
C TRP A 258 -17.28 15.58 7.06
N ALA A 259 -17.44 15.92 8.35
CA ALA A 259 -16.60 16.89 9.06
C ALA A 259 -15.17 16.36 9.25
N GLU A 260 -14.98 15.08 9.57
CA GLU A 260 -13.68 14.41 9.63
C GLU A 260 -13.02 14.38 8.25
N LYS A 261 -13.77 14.02 7.20
CA LYS A 261 -13.29 14.09 5.82
C LYS A 261 -12.89 15.51 5.44
N LYS A 262 -13.67 16.53 5.82
CA LYS A 262 -13.38 17.95 5.58
C LYS A 262 -12.23 18.47 6.44
N GLY A 263 -12.02 17.93 7.64
CA GLY A 263 -10.84 18.21 8.47
C GLY A 263 -9.58 17.57 7.91
N ALA A 264 -9.68 16.34 7.42
CA ALA A 264 -8.59 15.61 6.77
C ALA A 264 -8.22 16.22 5.41
N THR A 265 -9.20 16.64 4.61
CA THR A 265 -8.94 17.36 3.34
C THR A 265 -8.67 18.86 3.52
N GLY A 266 -9.22 19.49 4.56
CA GLY A 266 -9.05 20.91 4.88
C GLY A 266 -7.74 21.25 5.58
N SER A 267 -7.12 20.29 6.29
CA SER A 267 -5.72 20.42 6.73
C SER A 267 -4.72 20.26 5.58
N GLY A 268 -5.20 19.84 4.41
CA GLY A 268 -4.47 19.77 3.15
C GLY A 268 -4.79 20.96 2.23
N SER A 269 -4.69 22.19 2.74
CA SER A 269 -4.56 23.39 1.90
C SER A 269 -3.19 23.39 1.20
N GLY A 270 -2.96 22.39 0.35
CA GLY A 270 -1.83 22.30 -0.56
C GLY A 270 -2.22 22.82 -1.96
N PRO A 271 -1.29 22.76 -2.93
CA PRO A 271 -0.95 23.77 -3.95
C PRO A 271 -2.07 24.26 -4.90
N SER A 272 -3.28 23.70 -4.84
CA SER A 272 -4.42 24.14 -5.65
C SER A 272 -5.06 25.42 -5.09
N ASN A 273 -5.21 25.56 -3.77
CA ASN A 273 -5.70 26.81 -3.17
C ASN A 273 -4.67 27.93 -3.32
N GLU A 274 -3.40 27.63 -3.12
CA GLU A 274 -2.30 28.59 -3.25
C GLU A 274 -2.20 29.17 -4.68
N ARG A 275 -2.48 28.36 -5.71
CA ARG A 275 -2.59 28.83 -7.10
C ARG A 275 -3.84 29.70 -7.33
N LEU A 276 -4.98 29.36 -6.72
CA LEU A 276 -6.20 30.16 -6.81
C LEU A 276 -6.05 31.50 -6.08
N ASP A 277 -5.41 31.52 -4.93
CA ASP A 277 -5.12 32.72 -4.16
C ASP A 277 -4.08 33.59 -4.86
N ALA A 278 -3.07 32.98 -5.51
CA ALA A 278 -2.14 33.70 -6.38
C ALA A 278 -2.83 34.31 -7.62
N MET A 279 -3.83 33.62 -8.21
CA MET A 279 -4.64 34.19 -9.30
C MET A 279 -5.52 35.34 -8.80
N ARG A 280 -6.18 35.20 -7.65
CA ARG A 280 -6.98 36.28 -7.05
C ARG A 280 -6.13 37.49 -6.67
N ALA A 281 -4.91 37.29 -6.17
CA ALA A 281 -3.99 38.39 -5.87
C ALA A 281 -3.62 39.17 -7.13
N ARG A 282 -3.29 38.47 -8.23
CA ARG A 282 -3.02 39.09 -9.54
C ARG A 282 -4.25 39.82 -10.11
N GLU A 283 -5.44 39.25 -9.94
CA GLU A 283 -6.70 39.91 -10.35
C GLU A 283 -6.99 41.15 -9.49
N ALA A 284 -6.70 41.11 -8.19
CA ALA A 284 -6.85 42.27 -7.31
C ALA A 284 -5.86 43.39 -7.67
N GLU A 285 -4.60 43.07 -7.98
CA GLU A 285 -3.59 44.03 -8.45
C GLU A 285 -4.00 44.68 -9.77
N THR A 286 -4.49 43.89 -10.73
CA THR A 286 -4.96 44.43 -12.01
C THR A 286 -6.21 45.29 -11.81
N MET A 287 -7.17 44.88 -10.98
CA MET A 287 -8.32 45.72 -10.64
C MET A 287 -7.91 47.01 -9.92
N ALA A 288 -6.92 46.98 -9.03
CA ALA A 288 -6.43 48.18 -8.35
C ALA A 288 -5.77 49.16 -9.34
N MET A 289 -4.99 48.64 -10.30
CA MET A 289 -4.42 49.45 -11.37
C MET A 289 -5.51 50.09 -12.24
N PHE A 290 -6.56 49.33 -12.60
CA PHE A 290 -7.71 49.85 -13.33
C PHE A 290 -8.50 50.89 -12.53
N GLN A 291 -8.72 50.66 -11.23
CA GLN A 291 -9.39 51.62 -10.36
C GLN A 291 -8.58 52.91 -10.22
N ASN A 292 -7.25 52.84 -10.17
CA ASN A 292 -6.40 54.03 -10.10
C ASN A 292 -6.43 54.83 -11.42
N MET A 293 -6.41 54.17 -12.57
CA MET A 293 -6.59 54.84 -13.86
C MET A 293 -7.99 55.45 -14.02
N ALA A 294 -9.03 54.75 -13.55
CA ALA A 294 -10.39 55.27 -13.58
C ALA A 294 -10.53 56.51 -12.68
N LYS A 295 -9.95 56.50 -11.48
CA LYS A 295 -9.91 57.66 -10.58
C LYS A 295 -9.17 58.85 -11.17
N GLN A 296 -8.09 58.64 -11.93
CA GLN A 296 -7.37 59.74 -12.60
C GLN A 296 -8.10 60.30 -13.83
N ARG A 297 -8.99 59.53 -14.44
CA ARG A 297 -9.70 59.90 -15.68
C ARG A 297 -11.10 60.46 -15.42
N PHE A 298 -11.74 60.05 -14.32
CA PHE A 298 -13.14 60.34 -14.02
C PHE A 298 -13.36 60.87 -12.58
N GLY A 299 -12.28 61.17 -11.85
CA GLY A 299 -12.30 61.76 -10.51
C GLY A 299 -11.51 63.05 -10.45
#